data_AF-A0A136HQY3-F1
#
_entry.id   AF-A0A136HQY3-F1
#
_cell.length_a   1.000
_cell.length_b   1.000
_cell.length_c   1.000
_cell.angle_alpha   90.00
_cell.angle_beta   90.00
_cell.angle_gamma   90.00
#
_symmetry.space_group_name_H-M   'P 1'
#
loop_
_entity.id
_entity.type
_entity.pdbx_description
1 polymer ?
#
loop_
_entity_poly.entity_id
_entity_poly.type
_entity_poly.pdbx_seq_one_letter_code
_entity_poly.pdbx_strand_id
1 'polypeptide(L)'
;MKYFFLCLMLILLFGCESDAQSPRGFSLPEGNAEKGQVVFEKYQCNDCHKIIGETKNENSQYLVVKPIPLGGSTGRVKTYAELVTSIINPSHKLTPRQPASFTSEDGVSFMRVINDELTVSELIDLVAYLQPKYKVLPYRTSDYRLYQLRIPGETEERNN
;
A
#
# COMPACT_ATOMS: atom_id res chain seq x y z
N MET A 1 -43.86 -11.05 -10.90
CA MET A 1 -42.54 -11.61 -10.54
C MET A 1 -41.40 -11.18 -11.47
N LYS A 2 -41.59 -11.10 -12.79
CA LYS A 2 -40.53 -10.73 -13.76
C LYS A 2 -39.96 -9.30 -13.55
N TYR A 3 -40.81 -8.34 -13.21
CA TYR A 3 -40.38 -6.96 -12.91
C TYR A 3 -39.69 -6.78 -11.55
N PHE A 4 -39.94 -7.71 -10.61
CA PHE A 4 -39.31 -7.68 -9.28
C PHE A 4 -37.81 -7.99 -9.38
N PHE A 5 -37.45 -8.99 -10.19
CA PHE A 5 -36.04 -9.33 -10.47
C PHE A 5 -35.32 -8.21 -11.24
N LEU A 6 -36.02 -7.51 -12.13
CA LEU A 6 -35.50 -6.36 -12.87
C LEU A 6 -35.22 -5.16 -11.94
N CYS A 7 -36.16 -4.85 -11.03
CA CYS A 7 -35.95 -3.82 -10.01
C CYS A 7 -34.82 -4.17 -9.04
N LEU A 8 -34.71 -5.43 -8.60
CA LEU A 8 -33.64 -5.88 -7.71
C LEU A 8 -32.26 -5.72 -8.36
N MET A 9 -32.13 -6.01 -9.66
CA MET A 9 -30.90 -5.77 -10.42
C MET A 9 -30.57 -4.28 -10.57
N LEU A 10 -31.58 -3.42 -10.71
CA LEU A 10 -31.36 -1.97 -10.84
C LEU A 10 -30.84 -1.35 -9.54
N ILE A 11 -31.29 -1.84 -8.38
CA ILE A 11 -30.85 -1.34 -7.06
C ILE A 11 -29.38 -1.68 -6.78
N LEU A 12 -28.88 -2.80 -7.31
CA LEU A 12 -27.48 -3.22 -7.15
C LEU A 12 -26.47 -2.34 -7.92
N LEU A 13 -26.93 -1.49 -8.84
CA LEU A 13 -26.07 -0.59 -9.63
C LEU A 13 -25.77 0.75 -8.95
N PHE A 14 -26.44 1.07 -7.83
CA PHE A 14 -26.20 2.33 -7.08
C PHE A 14 -25.01 2.27 -6.10
N GLY A 15 -24.22 1.18 -6.10
CA GLY A 15 -23.07 1.01 -5.19
C GLY A 15 -21.78 1.74 -5.57
N CYS A 16 -21.78 2.56 -6.63
CA CYS A 16 -20.64 3.42 -6.95
C CYS A 16 -20.62 4.63 -6.02
N GLU A 17 -20.21 4.40 -4.78
CA GLU A 17 -20.14 5.45 -3.77
C GLU A 17 -19.02 6.45 -4.14
N SER A 18 -19.43 7.70 -4.34
CA SER A 18 -18.60 8.90 -4.41
C SER A 18 -18.91 9.79 -3.20
N ASP A 19 -19.01 9.16 -2.03
CA ASP A 19 -19.14 9.86 -0.76
C ASP A 19 -17.84 10.65 -0.43
N ALA A 20 -17.92 11.56 0.54
CA ALA A 20 -16.84 12.41 1.01
C ALA A 20 -15.57 11.63 1.42
N GLN A 21 -15.68 10.34 1.75
CA GLN A 21 -14.53 9.49 2.09
C GLN A 21 -13.82 8.88 0.87
N SER A 22 -14.34 9.10 -0.35
CA SER A 22 -13.75 8.54 -1.57
C SER A 22 -12.40 9.20 -1.89
N PRO A 23 -11.34 8.42 -2.16
CA PRO A 23 -10.06 8.99 -2.62
C PRO A 23 -10.09 9.43 -4.09
N ARG A 24 -11.21 9.22 -4.81
CA ARG A 24 -11.31 9.60 -6.23
C ARG A 24 -11.26 11.13 -6.37
N GLY A 25 -10.45 11.61 -7.31
CA GLY A 25 -10.29 13.04 -7.57
C GLY A 25 -9.37 13.76 -6.57
N PHE A 26 -8.88 13.09 -5.53
CA PHE A 26 -7.88 13.67 -4.64
C PHE A 26 -6.54 13.81 -5.36
N SER A 27 -6.00 15.02 -5.38
CA SER A 27 -4.67 15.33 -5.88
C SER A 27 -3.96 16.29 -4.93
N LEU A 28 -2.64 16.22 -4.92
CA LEU A 28 -1.78 17.22 -4.30
C LEU A 28 -1.13 18.06 -5.39
N PRO A 29 -0.77 19.32 -5.12
CA PRO A 29 0.14 20.06 -5.98
C PRO A 29 1.50 19.33 -6.04
N GLU A 30 2.32 19.72 -7.01
CA GLU A 30 3.67 19.19 -7.12
C GLU A 30 4.50 19.58 -5.89
N GLY A 31 5.13 18.57 -5.29
CA GLY A 31 6.03 18.73 -4.13
C GLY A 31 7.49 18.53 -4.51
N ASN A 32 8.38 18.82 -3.57
CA ASN A 32 9.82 18.64 -3.73
C ASN A 32 10.31 17.40 -2.94
N ALA A 33 10.81 16.40 -3.67
CA ALA A 33 11.23 15.13 -3.07
C ALA A 33 12.44 15.28 -2.13
N GLU A 34 13.36 16.20 -2.41
CA GLU A 34 14.54 16.44 -1.57
C GLU A 34 14.13 17.05 -0.22
N LYS A 35 13.22 18.03 -0.22
CA LYS A 35 12.60 18.57 0.99
C LYS A 35 11.80 17.50 1.72
N GLY A 36 11.11 16.63 0.98
CA GLY A 36 10.37 15.52 1.56
C GLY A 36 11.25 14.53 2.33
N GLN A 37 12.46 14.27 1.85
CA GLN A 37 13.45 13.48 2.58
C GLN A 37 13.86 14.20 3.88
N VAL A 38 14.09 15.50 3.83
CA VAL A 38 14.40 16.30 5.02
C VAL A 38 13.25 16.24 6.03
N VAL A 39 12.00 16.31 5.57
CA VAL A 39 10.81 16.14 6.42
C VAL A 39 10.76 14.74 7.05
N PHE A 40 11.06 13.69 6.27
CA PHE A 40 11.10 12.31 6.75
C PHE A 40 12.08 12.13 7.91
N GLU A 41 13.24 12.79 7.85
CA GLU A 41 14.22 12.80 8.94
C GLU A 41 13.82 13.75 10.09
N LYS A 42 13.31 14.94 9.78
CA LYS A 42 12.87 15.95 10.77
C LYS A 42 11.84 15.38 11.74
N TYR A 43 10.84 14.65 11.25
CA TYR A 43 9.82 14.01 12.07
C TYR A 43 10.19 12.58 12.49
N GLN A 44 11.45 12.19 12.30
CA GLN A 44 12.00 10.91 12.74
C GLN A 44 11.22 9.70 12.20
N CYS A 45 10.66 9.80 10.99
CA CYS A 45 9.93 8.70 10.38
C CYS A 45 10.84 7.46 10.21
N ASN A 46 12.14 7.68 10.02
CA ASN A 46 13.20 6.69 9.90
C ASN A 46 13.51 5.92 11.20
N ASP A 47 12.98 6.34 12.35
CA ASP A 47 13.14 5.61 13.62
C ASP A 47 12.33 4.32 13.64
N CYS A 48 11.23 4.27 12.89
CA CYS A 48 10.38 3.09 12.76
C CYS A 48 10.34 2.55 11.33
N HIS A 49 10.45 3.43 10.32
CA HIS A 49 10.31 3.06 8.92
C HIS A 49 11.64 2.87 8.21
N LYS A 50 11.67 1.91 7.28
CA LYS A 50 12.80 1.69 6.36
C LYS A 50 12.32 1.87 4.92
N ILE A 51 12.97 2.73 4.16
CA ILE A 51 12.72 2.85 2.72
C ILE A 51 13.32 1.64 2.01
N ILE A 52 12.50 0.91 1.24
CA ILE A 52 12.97 -0.23 0.46
C ILE A 52 13.95 0.25 -0.63
N GLY A 53 15.09 -0.43 -0.71
CA GLY A 53 16.16 -0.10 -1.66
C GLY A 53 17.16 0.93 -1.15
N GLU A 54 16.91 1.54 0.01
CA GLU A 54 17.86 2.44 0.66
C GLU A 54 18.57 1.73 1.82
N THR A 55 19.88 1.95 1.90
CA THR A 55 20.73 1.43 2.98
C THR A 55 20.76 2.44 4.11
N LYS A 56 20.14 2.10 5.25
CA LYS A 56 20.40 2.80 6.52
C LYS A 56 21.80 2.40 6.99
N ASN A 57 22.53 3.30 7.64
CA ASN A 57 23.81 2.97 8.29
C ASN A 57 23.60 1.78 9.23
N GLU A 58 24.49 0.79 9.19
CA GLU A 58 24.39 -0.47 9.98
C GLU A 58 24.27 -0.22 11.50
N ASN A 59 24.76 0.91 11.99
CA ASN A 59 24.69 1.30 13.40
C ASN A 59 23.34 1.93 13.80
N SER A 60 22.41 2.09 12.86
CA SER A 60 21.16 2.78 13.13
C SER A 60 20.15 1.85 13.80
N GLN A 61 19.86 2.11 15.07
CA GLN A 61 18.83 1.39 15.81
C GLN A 61 17.44 1.90 15.41
N TYR A 62 16.47 0.98 15.37
CA TYR A 62 15.06 1.31 15.20
C TYR A 62 14.35 1.23 16.56
N LEU A 63 13.33 2.04 16.76
CA LEU A 63 12.49 2.00 17.98
C LEU A 63 11.58 0.76 18.03
N VAL A 64 11.53 0.00 16.93
CA VAL A 64 10.71 -1.21 16.78
C VAL A 64 11.59 -2.42 16.47
N VAL A 65 11.17 -3.60 16.94
CA VAL A 65 11.89 -4.87 16.76
C VAL A 65 12.17 -5.16 15.29
N LYS A 66 11.22 -4.86 14.42
CA LYS A 66 11.35 -5.00 12.97
C LYS A 66 10.95 -3.68 12.32
N PRO A 67 11.83 -3.05 11.52
CA PRO A 67 11.47 -1.81 10.84
C PRO A 67 10.32 -2.04 9.85
N ILE A 68 9.43 -1.06 9.76
CA ILE A 68 8.26 -1.09 8.89
C ILE A 68 8.70 -0.65 7.49
N PRO A 69 8.66 -1.51 6.47
CA PRO A 69 9.11 -1.14 5.13
C PRO A 69 8.13 -0.16 4.48
N LEU A 70 8.67 0.88 3.84
CA LEU A 70 7.95 1.80 2.96
C LEU A 70 8.47 1.67 1.53
N GLY A 71 7.54 1.77 0.57
CA GLY A 71 7.83 1.59 -0.85
C GLY A 71 7.77 0.12 -1.30
N GLY A 72 8.56 -0.20 -2.31
CA GLY A 72 8.64 -1.53 -2.89
C GLY A 72 7.53 -1.85 -3.89
N SER A 73 7.53 -3.10 -4.31
CA SER A 73 6.64 -3.64 -5.33
C SER A 73 5.28 -4.01 -4.74
N THR A 74 4.21 -3.45 -5.29
CA THR A 74 2.82 -3.67 -4.85
C THR A 74 1.94 -4.05 -6.03
N GLY A 75 0.82 -4.73 -5.77
CA GLY A 75 -0.12 -5.15 -6.82
C GLY A 75 -1.03 -4.03 -7.34
N ARG A 76 -0.93 -2.81 -6.81
CA ARG A 76 -1.76 -1.65 -7.18
C ARG A 76 -1.00 -0.36 -6.96
N VAL A 77 -1.34 0.70 -7.70
CA VAL A 77 -0.75 2.04 -7.48
C VAL A 77 -1.05 2.51 -6.06
N LYS A 78 -0.02 2.99 -5.36
CA LYS A 78 -0.18 3.68 -4.07
C LYS A 78 -0.55 5.14 -4.36
N THR A 79 -1.75 5.54 -3.99
CA THR A 79 -2.28 6.88 -4.32
C THR A 79 -1.83 7.94 -3.30
N TYR A 80 -1.89 9.23 -3.68
CA TYR A 80 -1.62 10.32 -2.75
C TYR A 80 -2.58 10.32 -1.57
N ALA A 81 -3.88 10.10 -1.80
CA ALA A 81 -4.87 9.99 -0.73
C ALA A 81 -4.50 8.90 0.28
N GLU A 82 -4.06 7.73 -0.20
CA GLU A 82 -3.63 6.66 0.70
C GLU A 82 -2.38 6.99 1.49
N LEU A 83 -1.40 7.68 0.90
CA LEU A 83 -0.19 8.11 1.62
C LEU A 83 -0.51 9.17 2.66
N VAL A 84 -1.28 10.20 2.27
CA VAL A 84 -1.72 11.26 3.18
C VAL A 84 -2.49 10.67 4.36
N THR A 85 -3.50 9.83 4.10
CA THR A 85 -4.28 9.19 5.17
C THR A 85 -3.41 8.33 6.08
N SER A 86 -2.44 7.59 5.54
CA SER A 86 -1.51 6.81 6.38
C SER A 86 -0.60 7.67 7.26
N ILE A 87 -0.28 8.90 6.85
CA ILE A 87 0.57 9.82 7.62
C ILE A 87 -0.25 10.52 8.72
N ILE A 88 -1.42 11.08 8.37
CA ILE A 88 -2.21 11.92 9.29
C ILE A 88 -3.20 11.14 10.15
N ASN A 89 -3.47 9.89 9.79
CA ASN A 89 -4.36 8.98 10.52
C ASN A 89 -3.77 7.56 10.54
N PRO A 90 -2.68 7.32 11.29
CA PRO A 90 -1.91 6.08 11.22
C PRO A 90 -2.71 4.83 11.64
N SER A 91 -3.78 4.98 12.41
CA SER A 91 -4.65 3.87 12.84
C SER A 91 -5.71 3.48 11.80
N HIS A 92 -5.93 4.27 10.74
CA HIS A 92 -7.06 4.09 9.81
C HIS A 92 -7.01 2.81 8.96
N LYS A 93 -5.81 2.34 8.59
CA LYS A 93 -5.61 1.18 7.68
C LYS A 93 -4.64 0.15 8.27
N LEU A 94 -4.90 -0.25 9.50
CA LEU A 94 -4.18 -1.36 10.13
C LEU A 94 -4.88 -2.68 9.81
N THR A 95 -4.11 -3.69 9.41
CA THR A 95 -4.67 -5.04 9.29
C THR A 95 -4.76 -5.68 10.68
N PRO A 96 -5.78 -6.49 10.99
CA PRO A 96 -5.92 -7.12 12.31
C PRO A 96 -4.76 -8.05 12.72
N ARG A 97 -3.86 -8.38 11.78
CA ARG A 97 -2.70 -9.27 11.99
C ARG A 97 -1.39 -8.51 12.15
N GLN A 98 -1.42 -7.19 12.41
CA GLN A 98 -0.19 -6.47 12.69
C GLN A 98 0.46 -6.99 13.98
N PRO A 99 1.79 -7.13 14.02
CA PRO A 99 2.49 -7.50 15.25
C PRO A 99 2.18 -6.52 16.38
N ALA A 100 2.02 -7.05 17.60
CA ALA A 100 1.83 -6.25 18.81
C ALA A 100 2.94 -5.22 19.07
N SER A 101 4.07 -5.31 18.36
CA SER A 101 5.15 -4.32 18.41
C SER A 101 4.83 -2.97 17.74
N PHE A 102 3.70 -2.84 17.01
CA PHE A 102 3.32 -1.61 16.30
C PHE A 102 1.96 -1.04 16.70
N THR A 103 1.16 -1.80 17.44
CA THR A 103 -0.20 -1.44 17.80
C THR A 103 -0.51 -1.79 19.24
N SER A 104 -1.38 -1.01 19.90
CA SER A 104 -1.94 -1.34 21.21
C SER A 104 -2.84 -2.58 21.15
N GLU A 105 -3.29 -3.06 22.32
CA GLU A 105 -4.29 -4.14 22.42
C GLU A 105 -5.61 -3.78 21.72
N ASP A 106 -5.98 -2.50 21.70
CA ASP A 106 -7.17 -1.98 21.01
C ASP A 106 -6.94 -1.75 19.51
N GLY A 107 -5.76 -2.10 18.97
CA GLY A 107 -5.43 -1.95 17.55
C GLY A 107 -5.08 -0.52 17.13
N VAL A 108 -4.71 0.36 18.07
CA VAL A 108 -4.27 1.73 17.77
C VAL A 108 -2.79 1.73 17.41
N SER A 109 -2.38 2.44 16.35
CA SER A 109 -0.96 2.54 15.96
C SER A 109 -0.12 3.23 17.04
N PHE A 110 1.09 2.73 17.28
CA PHE A 110 2.12 3.45 18.06
C PHE A 110 2.85 4.54 17.25
N MET A 111 2.57 4.69 15.96
CA MET A 111 3.10 5.80 15.18
C MET A 111 2.63 7.12 15.78
N ARG A 112 3.59 8.01 16.07
CA ARG A 112 3.31 9.35 16.61
C ARG A 112 2.40 10.12 15.66
N VAL A 113 1.35 10.72 16.20
CA VAL A 113 0.54 11.71 15.48
C VAL A 113 1.28 13.03 15.47
N ILE A 114 1.56 13.56 14.27
CA ILE A 114 2.33 14.79 14.06
C ILE A 114 1.50 15.92 13.43
N ASN A 115 0.17 15.78 13.43
CA ASN A 115 -0.74 16.67 12.68
C ASN A 115 -0.65 18.14 13.12
N ASP A 116 -0.38 18.39 14.40
CA ASP A 116 -0.29 19.76 14.95
C ASP A 116 1.06 20.42 14.65
N GLU A 117 2.04 19.65 14.20
CA GLU A 117 3.41 20.11 13.92
C GLU A 117 3.76 20.06 12.43
N LEU A 118 3.09 19.20 11.67
CA LEU A 118 3.33 18.98 10.24
C LEU A 118 2.57 20.01 9.42
N THR A 119 3.30 20.90 8.74
CA THR A 119 2.66 21.85 7.82
C THR A 119 2.16 21.14 6.56
N VAL A 120 1.16 21.73 5.90
CA VAL A 120 0.63 21.21 4.63
C VAL A 120 1.73 21.11 3.57
N SER A 121 2.65 22.08 3.50
CA SER A 121 3.78 22.06 2.58
C SER A 121 4.72 20.88 2.85
N GLU A 122 5.02 20.61 4.11
CA GLU A 122 5.87 19.47 4.48
C GLU A 122 5.18 18.14 4.18
N LEU A 123 3.86 18.04 4.37
CA LEU A 123 3.09 16.85 3.98
C LEU A 123 3.14 16.63 2.45
N ILE A 124 3.00 17.68 1.66
CA ILE A 124 3.11 17.62 0.19
C ILE A 124 4.49 17.12 -0.23
N ASP A 125 5.55 17.72 0.31
CA ASP A 125 6.93 17.36 0.02
C ASP A 125 7.23 15.91 0.47
N LEU A 126 6.77 15.51 1.66
CA LEU A 126 6.90 14.16 2.19
C LEU A 126 6.22 13.11 1.29
N VAL A 127 5.02 13.41 0.80
CA VAL A 127 4.32 12.52 -0.15
C VAL A 127 5.07 12.46 -1.49
N ALA A 128 5.63 13.57 -1.97
CA ALA A 128 6.45 13.61 -3.18
C ALA A 128 7.73 12.76 -3.05
N TYR A 129 8.34 12.72 -1.86
CA TYR A 129 9.47 11.84 -1.57
C TYR A 129 9.08 10.35 -1.52
N LEU A 130 7.95 10.02 -0.89
CA LEU A 130 7.54 8.63 -0.66
C LEU A 130 6.91 7.96 -1.88
N GLN A 131 6.10 8.68 -2.67
CA GLN A 131 5.31 8.07 -3.74
C GLN A 131 6.15 7.33 -4.78
N PRO A 132 7.29 7.86 -5.29
CA PRO A 132 8.13 7.17 -6.26
C PRO A 132 8.77 5.88 -5.75
N LYS A 133 8.81 5.67 -4.42
CA LYS A 133 9.34 4.46 -3.81
C LYS A 133 8.40 3.26 -4.01
N TYR A 134 7.13 3.49 -4.35
CA TYR A 134 6.15 2.44 -4.63
C TYR A 134 6.11 2.12 -6.11
N LYS A 135 6.40 0.87 -6.46
CA LYS A 135 6.33 0.37 -7.84
C LYS A 135 5.13 -0.56 -7.97
N VAL A 136 4.41 -0.44 -9.08
CA VAL A 136 3.34 -1.40 -9.40
C VAL A 136 3.96 -2.55 -10.17
N LEU A 137 3.74 -3.77 -9.70
CA LEU A 137 4.09 -4.95 -10.47
C LEU A 137 3.11 -5.08 -11.64
N PRO A 138 3.60 -5.31 -12.87
CA PRO A 138 2.71 -5.67 -13.96
C PRO A 138 1.94 -6.94 -13.59
N TYR A 139 0.65 -6.97 -13.90
CA TYR A 139 -0.20 -8.12 -13.65
C TYR A 139 0.40 -9.37 -14.29
N ARG A 140 0.76 -10.36 -13.48
CA ARG A 140 1.15 -11.68 -13.96
C ARG A 140 -0.12 -12.45 -14.28
N THR A 141 -0.39 -12.66 -15.57
CA THR A 141 -1.43 -13.60 -16.00
C THR A 141 -1.13 -14.97 -15.41
N SER A 142 -2.16 -15.70 -14.97
CA SER A 142 -1.99 -17.08 -14.54
C SER A 142 -1.38 -17.88 -15.67
N ASP A 143 -0.21 -18.46 -15.42
CA ASP A 143 0.40 -19.40 -16.33
C ASP A 143 -0.43 -20.68 -16.27
N TYR A 144 -1.41 -20.78 -17.16
CA TYR A 144 -2.14 -22.02 -17.36
C TYR A 144 -1.12 -23.03 -17.88
N ARG A 145 -0.62 -23.91 -16.99
CA ARG A 145 -0.01 -25.15 -17.44
C ARG A 145 -1.09 -25.85 -18.25
N LEU A 146 -1.00 -25.75 -19.57
CA LEU A 146 -1.72 -26.63 -20.47
C LEU A 146 -1.42 -28.03 -19.94
N TYR A 147 -2.45 -28.73 -19.47
CA TYR A 147 -2.32 -30.15 -19.17
C TYR A 147 -1.67 -30.75 -20.42
N GLN A 148 -0.48 -31.35 -20.26
CA GLN A 148 0.05 -32.21 -21.30
C GLN A 148 -1.00 -33.30 -21.47
N LEU A 149 -1.85 -33.15 -22.48
CA LEU A 149 -2.78 -34.18 -22.89
C LEU A 149 -1.89 -35.36 -23.23
N ARG A 150 -1.85 -36.36 -22.36
CA ARG A 150 -1.22 -37.64 -22.65
C ARG A 150 -1.93 -38.19 -23.86
N ILE A 151 -1.31 -38.07 -25.03
CA ILE A 151 -1.80 -38.73 -26.24
C ILE A 151 -1.59 -40.23 -26.00
N PRO A 152 -2.65 -41.06 -25.93
CA PRO A 152 -2.49 -42.49 -25.74
C PRO A 152 -1.82 -43.07 -26.99
N GLY A 153 -0.57 -43.52 -26.89
CA GLY A 153 0.14 -44.19 -27.98
C GLY A 153 1.68 -44.07 -28.01
N GLU A 154 2.29 -43.09 -27.35
CA GLU A 154 3.75 -42.83 -27.48
C GLU A 154 4.64 -43.46 -26.40
N THR A 155 4.26 -44.59 -25.82
CA THR A 155 5.08 -45.28 -24.80
C THR A 155 5.78 -46.56 -25.26
N GLU A 156 5.71 -46.95 -26.53
CA GLU A 156 6.26 -48.26 -26.96
C GLU A 156 7.61 -48.23 -27.70
N GLU A 157 8.20 -47.09 -28.05
CA GLU A 157 9.47 -47.07 -28.83
C GLU A 157 10.71 -46.59 -28.06
N ARG A 158 10.69 -46.55 -26.72
CA ARG A 158 11.88 -46.19 -25.93
C ARG A 158 12.41 -47.34 -25.09
N ASN A 159 12.43 -48.56 -25.62
CA ASN A 159 13.18 -49.69 -25.06
C ASN A 159 13.60 -50.64 -26.20
N ASN A 160 14.60 -50.23 -26.98
CA ASN A 160 15.43 -51.15 -27.76
C ASN A 160 16.88 -50.64 -27.73
#